data_AF-A0A9D2KW91-F1
#
_entry.id   AF-A0A9D2KW91-F1
#
_cell.length_a   1.000
_cell.length_b   1.000
_cell.length_c   1.000
_cell.angle_alpha   90.00
_cell.angle_beta   90.00
_cell.angle_gamma   90.00
#
_symmetry.space_group_name_H-M   'P 1'
#
loop_
_entity.id
_entity.type
_entity.pdbx_description
1 polymer ?
#
loop_
_entity_poly.entity_id
_entity_poly.type
_entity_poly.pdbx_seq_one_letter_code
_entity_poly.pdbx_strand_id
1 'polypeptide(L)' 'MDYEELVQKNQAGEISDLEFLLAQEELAPAYKEAMKESLQEINDETARKWLLQYENDKLYGHGDSW' A
#
# COMPACT_ATOMS: atom_id res chain seq x y z
N MET A 1 -8.75 14.28 0.03
CA MET A 1 -9.59 13.40 0.87
C MET A 1 -8.84 13.24 2.18
N ASP A 2 -9.50 13.33 3.32
CA ASP A 2 -8.81 13.18 4.60
C ASP A 2 -8.37 11.72 4.79
N TYR A 3 -7.20 11.49 5.39
CA TYR A 3 -6.70 10.13 5.66
C TYR A 3 -7.66 9.39 6.61
N GLU A 4 -8.24 10.10 7.59
CA GLU A 4 -9.21 9.51 8.51
C GLU A 4 -10.47 9.03 7.78
N GLU A 5 -10.97 9.78 6.80
CA GLU A 5 -12.12 9.36 5.97
C GLU A 5 -11.77 8.14 5.12
N LEU A 6 -10.55 8.08 4.56
CA LEU A 6 -10.09 6.93 3.77
C LEU A 6 -10.01 5.66 4.63
N VAL A 7 -9.48 5.77 5.84
CA VAL A 7 -9.40 4.64 6.78
C VAL A 7 -10.79 4.13 7.14
N GLN A 8 -11.72 5.03 7.46
CA GLN A 8 -13.10 4.65 7.79
C GLN A 8 -13.78 3.94 6.63
N LYS A 9 -13.62 4.44 5.40
CA LYS A 9 -14.19 3.82 4.20
C LYS A 9 -13.60 2.46 3.89
N ASN A 10 -12.28 2.29 4.08
CA ASN A 10 -11.64 0.99 3.88
C ASN A 10 -12.16 -0.01 4.94
N GLN A 11 -12.23 0.39 6.21
CA GLN A 11 -12.75 -0.45 7.29
C GLN A 11 -14.24 -0.79 7.13
N ALA A 12 -15.03 0.12 6.58
CA ALA A 12 -16.43 -0.10 6.24
C ALA A 12 -16.62 -0.99 5.00
N GLY A 13 -15.54 -1.30 4.26
CA GLY A 13 -15.59 -2.02 2.98
C GLY A 13 -16.19 -1.20 1.85
N GLU A 14 -16.25 0.13 1.99
CA GLU A 14 -16.76 1.05 0.97
C GLU A 14 -15.75 1.30 -0.15
N ILE A 15 -14.45 1.19 0.16
CA ILE A 15 -13.36 1.26 -0.82
C ILE A 15 -12.47 0.04 -0.66
N SER A 16 -11.85 -0.40 -1.75
CA SER A 16 -10.93 -1.54 -1.72
C SER A 16 -9.54 -1.16 -1.19
N ASP A 17 -8.74 -2.16 -0.82
CA ASP A 17 -7.34 -1.97 -0.41
C ASP A 17 -6.53 -1.22 -1.49
N LEU A 18 -6.82 -1.46 -2.78
CA LEU A 18 -6.22 -0.73 -3.89
C LEU A 18 -6.64 0.73 -3.93
N GLU A 19 -7.93 1.03 -3.80
CA GLU A 19 -8.42 2.42 -3.80
C GLU A 19 -7.87 3.20 -2.59
N PHE A 20 -7.81 2.55 -1.43
CA PHE A 20 -7.20 3.11 -0.22
C PHE A 20 -5.72 3.43 -0.41
N LEU A 21 -4.96 2.52 -1.04
CA LEU A 21 -3.55 2.73 -1.36
C LEU A 21 -3.33 3.85 -2.38
N LEU A 22 -4.14 3.86 -3.45
CA LEU A 22 -4.03 4.85 -4.53
C LEU A 22 -4.47 6.25 -4.12
N ALA A 23 -5.31 6.37 -3.09
CA ALA A 23 -5.75 7.64 -2.55
C ALA A 23 -4.68 8.33 -1.67
N GLN A 24 -3.61 7.63 -1.29
CA GLN A 24 -2.50 8.17 -0.51
C GLN A 24 -1.42 8.75 -1.42
N GLU A 25 -1.15 10.05 -1.30
CA GLU A 25 -0.23 10.77 -2.21
C GLU A 25 1.21 10.23 -2.16
N GLU A 26 1.67 9.75 -1.01
CA GLU A 26 3.03 9.20 -0.85
C GLU A 26 3.14 7.73 -1.28
N LEU A 27 2.13 6.89 -0.99
CA LEU A 27 2.19 5.45 -1.27
C LEU A 27 1.78 5.10 -2.70
N ALA A 28 0.83 5.82 -3.29
CA ALA A 28 0.35 5.57 -4.64
C ALA A 28 1.46 5.55 -5.72
N PRO A 29 2.41 6.51 -5.77
CA PRO A 29 3.50 6.46 -6.73
C PRO A 29 4.46 5.30 -6.44
N ALA A 30 4.85 5.09 -5.17
CA ALA A 30 5.78 4.03 -4.77
C ALA A 30 5.23 2.63 -5.13
N TYR A 31 3.94 2.41 -4.92
CA TYR A 31 3.27 1.18 -5.33
C TYR A 31 3.27 0.99 -6.84
N LYS A 32 2.91 2.02 -7.62
CA LYS A 32 2.89 1.93 -9.09
C LYS A 32 4.27 1.64 -9.67
N GLU A 33 5.31 2.24 -9.10
CA GLU A 33 6.70 1.94 -9.48
C GLU A 33 7.07 0.51 -9.13
N ALA A 34 6.78 0.05 -7.91
CA ALA A 34 7.05 -1.32 -7.50
C ALA A 34 6.33 -2.36 -8.39
N MET A 35 5.07 -2.14 -8.76
CA MET A 35 4.34 -3.04 -9.66
C MET A 35 4.93 -3.05 -11.07
N LYS A 36 5.40 -1.90 -11.54
CA LYS A 36 6.08 -1.79 -12.83
C LYS A 36 7.43 -2.52 -12.83
N GLU A 37 8.19 -2.42 -11.74
CA GLU A 37 9.47 -3.12 -11.56
C GLU A 37 9.29 -4.63 -11.41
N SER A 38 8.27 -5.08 -10.67
CA SER A 38 7.97 -6.49 -10.44
C SER A 38 7.17 -7.14 -11.56
N LEU A 39 6.78 -6.38 -12.60
CA LEU A 39 5.88 -6.81 -13.68
C LEU A 39 4.58 -7.43 -13.16
N GLN A 40 4.07 -6.92 -12.03
CA GLN A 40 2.83 -7.35 -11.42
C GLN A 40 1.65 -6.47 -11.87
N GLU A 41 0.48 -7.08 -11.97
CA GLU A 41 -0.75 -6.35 -12.24
C GLU A 41 -1.16 -5.52 -11.02
N ILE A 42 -1.69 -4.33 -11.27
CA ILE A 42 -2.26 -3.49 -10.23
C ILE A 42 -3.67 -4.01 -9.94
N ASN A 43 -3.85 -4.63 -8.77
CA ASN A 43 -5.12 -5.13 -8.27
C ASN A 43 -5.13 -5.11 -6.73
N ASP A 44 -6.24 -5.50 -6.11
CA ASP A 44 -6.38 -5.51 -4.65
C ASP A 44 -5.42 -6.48 -3.96
N GLU A 45 -5.13 -7.62 -4.58
CA GLU A 45 -4.23 -8.62 -4.02
C GLU A 45 -2.78 -8.11 -3.97
N THR A 46 -2.32 -7.48 -5.05
CA THR A 46 -0.98 -6.91 -5.13
C THR A 46 -0.84 -5.66 -4.27
N ALA A 47 -1.88 -4.82 -4.20
CA ALA A 47 -1.93 -3.68 -3.27
C ALA A 47 -1.76 -4.14 -1.81
N ARG A 48 -2.53 -5.15 -1.39
CA ARG A 48 -2.45 -5.70 -0.03
C ARG A 48 -1.10 -6.34 0.27
N LYS A 49 -0.56 -7.13 -0.67
CA LYS A 49 0.78 -7.74 -0.52
C LYS A 49 1.87 -6.68 -0.41
N TRP A 50 1.77 -5.62 -1.22
CA TRP A 50 2.74 -4.53 -1.20
C TRP A 50 2.66 -3.73 0.10
N LEU A 51 1.46 -3.43 0.60
CA LEU A 51 1.27 -2.78 1.90
C LEU A 51 1.90 -3.58 3.03
N LEU A 52 1.65 -4.89 3.09
CA LEU A 52 2.26 -5.77 4.09
C LEU A 52 3.79 -5.80 4.00
N GLN A 53 4.34 -5.83 2.79
CA GLN A 53 5.79 -5.79 2.59
C GLN A 53 6.37 -4.44 3.00
N TYR A 54 5.72 -3.34 2.63
CA TYR A 54 6.11 -1.99 2.98
C TYR A 54 6.10 -1.79 4.50
N GLU A 55 5.06 -2.25 5.19
CA GLU A 55 4.99 -2.25 6.65
C GLU A 55 6.11 -3.10 7.26
N ASN A 56 6.37 -4.29 6.72
CA ASN A 56 7.47 -5.14 7.19
C ASN A 56 8.84 -4.48 7.00
N ASP A 57 9.10 -3.87 5.84
CA ASP A 57 10.37 -3.20 5.55
C ASP A 57 10.55 -1.94 6.41
N LYS A 58 9.46 -1.22 6.74
CA LYS A 58 9.52 -0.04 7.61
C LYS A 58 9.62 -0.39 9.10
N LEU A 59 8.97 -1.46 9.54
CA LEU A 59 8.94 -1.87 10.95
C LEU A 59 10.11 -2.79 11.33
N TYR A 60 10.59 -3.62 10.40
CA TYR A 60 11.64 -4.62 10.63
C TYR A 60 12.89 -4.43 9.76
N GLY A 61 12.87 -3.58 8.72
CA GLY A 61 14.02 -3.33 7.85
C GLY A 61 15.13 -2.46 8.47
N HIS A 62 14.94 -1.95 9.70
CA HIS A 62 16.02 -1.41 10.53
C HIS A 62 16.66 -2.49 11.44
N GLY A 63 16.68 -3.73 10.95
CA GLY A 63 17.00 -4.93 11.73
C GLY A 63 18.27 -5.67 11.36
N ASP A 64 18.99 -5.34 10.28
CA ASP A 64 20.25 -6.04 9.94
C ASP A 64 21.29 -5.12 9.30
N SER A 65 22.13 -4.54 10.16
CA SER A 65 23.50 -4.20 9.82
C SER A 65 24.39 -4.81 10.90
N TRP A 66 24.90 -6.02 10.61
CA TRP A 66 26.03 -6.64 11.29
C TRP A 66 26.98 -7.20 10.23
#